data_AF-A0A0K1EEM5-F1
#
_entry.id   AF-A0A0K1EEM5-F1
#
_cell.length_a   1.000
_cell.length_b   1.000
_cell.length_c   1.000
_cell.angle_alpha   90.00
_cell.angle_beta   90.00
_cell.angle_gamma   90.00
#
_symmetry.space_group_name_H-M   'P 1'
#
loop_
_entity.id
_entity.type
_entity.pdbx_description
1 polymer ?
#
loop_
_entity_poly.entity_id
_entity_poly.type
_entity_poly.pdbx_seq_one_letter_code
_entity_poly.pdbx_strand_id
1 'polypeptide(L)'
;MDLTNIAPGRRTELISQGRRFGSELVLAQARKTLAALQTHGSKLVDFGFGSADTTELAAAYEELVTSGGVREGRRTTKKQNSLGYHRAFRDALDIRLRARAVLTSGRRALARTEGADVEQAIRLIDSVLARGSVAPQDAGPLANQLDELRLALGDATIAPIVASRGGPSAVTELAEHATLVRAADKAIAGPRGTPEHTERLDLVDGVVLELVRSAREAAEVASKALGEPALVTVFSLSELYPATPATNTNKPSGPGVTPPRNDPPHGGTPTPTPPASSC
;
A
#
# COMPACT_ATOMS: atom_id res chain seq x y z
N MET A 1 -4.70 -24.53 -15.64
CA MET A 1 -5.66 -25.10 -14.67
C MET A 1 -7.03 -24.49 -14.91
N ASP A 2 -8.10 -25.28 -14.93
CA ASP A 2 -9.48 -24.78 -15.09
C ASP A 2 -10.17 -24.67 -13.73
N LEU A 3 -10.33 -23.44 -13.24
CA LEU A 3 -10.95 -23.13 -11.95
C LEU A 3 -12.49 -23.07 -12.02
N THR A 4 -13.07 -23.16 -13.23
CA THR A 4 -14.52 -23.01 -13.42
C THR A 4 -15.31 -24.23 -12.96
N ASN A 5 -14.67 -25.40 -12.92
CA ASN A 5 -15.30 -26.66 -12.51
C ASN A 5 -15.35 -26.87 -10.99
N ILE A 6 -14.76 -25.98 -10.19
CA ILE A 6 -14.80 -26.05 -8.73
C ILE A 6 -16.19 -25.66 -8.25
N ALA A 7 -16.87 -26.56 -7.53
CA ALA A 7 -18.19 -26.30 -6.96
C ALA A 7 -18.20 -25.00 -6.11
N PRO A 8 -19.28 -24.19 -6.13
CA PRO A 8 -19.29 -22.88 -5.48
C PRO A 8 -18.93 -22.92 -3.99
N GLY A 9 -19.47 -23.88 -3.23
CA GLY A 9 -19.13 -24.05 -1.81
C GLY A 9 -17.64 -24.34 -1.59
N ARG A 10 -17.08 -25.25 -2.41
CA ARG A 10 -15.64 -25.58 -2.34
C ARG A 10 -14.76 -24.38 -2.71
N ARG A 11 -15.18 -23.60 -3.71
CA ARG A 11 -14.48 -22.37 -4.10
C ARG A 11 -14.37 -21.39 -2.94
N THR A 12 -15.46 -21.17 -2.18
CA THR A 12 -15.45 -20.28 -1.01
C THR A 12 -14.50 -20.77 0.07
N GLU A 13 -14.46 -22.07 0.34
CA GLU A 13 -13.52 -22.67 1.30
C GLU A 13 -12.07 -22.44 0.88
N LEU A 14 -11.74 -22.72 -0.39
CA LEU A 14 -10.39 -22.55 -0.92
C LEU A 14 -9.94 -21.10 -0.86
N ILE A 15 -10.80 -20.15 -1.27
CA ILE A 15 -10.53 -18.72 -1.11
C ILE A 15 -10.25 -18.38 0.35
N SER A 16 -11.08 -18.88 1.27
CA SER A 16 -10.87 -18.63 2.70
C SER A 16 -9.55 -19.22 3.20
N GLN A 17 -9.09 -20.35 2.67
CA GLN A 17 -7.82 -20.95 3.03
C GLN A 17 -6.64 -20.17 2.47
N GLY A 18 -6.70 -19.79 1.19
CA GLY A 18 -5.65 -19.01 0.53
C GLY A 18 -5.41 -17.66 1.20
N ARG A 19 -6.47 -17.00 1.69
CA ARG A 19 -6.37 -15.75 2.46
C ARG A 19 -5.56 -15.86 3.76
N ARG A 20 -5.39 -17.05 4.32
CA ARG A 20 -4.70 -17.25 5.61
C ARG A 20 -3.18 -17.14 5.50
N PHE A 21 -2.62 -17.37 4.32
CA PHE A 21 -1.18 -17.36 4.07
C PHE A 21 -0.83 -16.35 2.98
N GLY A 22 0.35 -15.73 3.06
CA GLY A 22 0.83 -14.92 1.94
C GLY A 22 1.22 -15.80 0.77
N SER A 23 0.88 -15.40 -0.46
CA SER A 23 1.19 -16.17 -1.68
C SER A 23 2.68 -16.51 -1.83
N GLU A 24 3.58 -15.71 -1.27
CA GLU A 24 5.04 -16.00 -1.23
C GLU A 24 5.36 -17.27 -0.43
N LEU A 25 4.73 -17.47 0.74
CA LEU A 25 4.91 -18.68 1.56
C LEU A 25 4.28 -19.89 0.88
N VAL A 26 3.12 -19.71 0.25
CA VAL A 26 2.44 -20.74 -0.52
C VAL A 26 3.29 -21.21 -1.70
N LEU A 27 3.89 -20.26 -2.45
CA LEU A 27 4.83 -20.54 -3.53
C LEU A 27 6.08 -21.28 -3.05
N ALA A 28 6.68 -20.84 -1.95
CA ALA A 28 7.86 -21.50 -1.37
C ALA A 28 7.54 -22.94 -0.96
N GLN A 29 6.39 -23.17 -0.31
CA GLN A 29 5.95 -24.50 0.06
C GLN A 29 5.67 -25.38 -1.16
N ALA A 30 4.98 -24.86 -2.17
CA ALA A 30 4.68 -25.59 -3.40
C ALA A 30 5.96 -26.04 -4.12
N ARG A 31 6.93 -25.14 -4.28
CA ARG A 31 8.24 -25.46 -4.86
C ARG A 31 8.95 -26.57 -4.08
N LYS A 32 8.95 -26.48 -2.75
CA LYS A 32 9.54 -27.52 -1.88
C LYS A 32 8.84 -28.87 -2.08
N THR A 33 7.51 -28.91 -2.07
CA THR A 33 6.73 -30.13 -2.27
C THR A 33 6.95 -30.72 -3.67
N LEU A 34 6.98 -29.90 -4.73
CA LEU A 34 7.27 -30.33 -6.09
C LEU A 34 8.68 -30.95 -6.21
N ALA A 35 9.68 -30.36 -5.56
CA ALA A 35 11.03 -30.94 -5.51
C ALA A 35 11.04 -32.31 -4.80
N ALA A 36 10.30 -32.48 -3.71
CA ALA A 36 10.17 -33.77 -3.02
C ALA A 36 9.45 -34.81 -3.90
N LEU A 37 8.42 -34.41 -4.66
CA LEU A 37 7.69 -35.29 -5.58
C LEU A 37 8.57 -35.83 -6.71
N GLN A 38 9.56 -35.06 -7.18
CA GLN A 38 10.50 -35.54 -8.21
C GLN A 38 11.32 -36.76 -7.74
N THR A 39 11.65 -36.84 -6.45
CA THR A 39 12.46 -37.94 -5.90
C THR A 39 11.62 -39.04 -5.28
N HIS A 40 10.50 -38.70 -4.64
CA HIS A 40 9.73 -39.61 -3.80
C HIS A 40 8.27 -39.79 -4.23
N GLY A 41 7.80 -39.12 -5.28
CA GLY A 41 6.39 -39.12 -5.68
C GLY A 41 5.84 -40.50 -6.01
N SER A 42 6.64 -41.38 -6.61
CA SER A 42 6.21 -42.77 -6.89
C SER A 42 5.85 -43.56 -5.64
N LYS A 43 6.40 -43.21 -4.48
CA LYS A 43 6.09 -43.85 -3.19
C LYS A 43 4.77 -43.37 -2.58
N LEU A 44 4.14 -42.32 -3.11
CA LEU A 44 2.88 -41.78 -2.60
C LEU A 44 1.64 -42.26 -3.36
N VAL A 45 1.83 -42.89 -4.53
CA VAL A 45 0.73 -43.29 -5.43
C VAL A 45 -0.24 -44.24 -4.74
N ASP A 46 0.28 -45.25 -4.04
CA ASP A 46 -0.53 -46.23 -3.29
C ASP A 46 -1.18 -45.64 -2.03
N PHE A 47 -0.86 -44.38 -1.69
CA PHE A 47 -1.36 -43.66 -0.52
C PHE A 47 -2.20 -42.44 -0.90
N GLY A 48 -2.71 -42.41 -2.13
CA GLY A 48 -3.72 -41.44 -2.56
C GLY A 48 -3.20 -40.11 -3.08
N PHE A 49 -1.89 -39.98 -3.36
CA PHE A 49 -1.33 -38.81 -4.04
C PHE A 49 -0.61 -39.22 -5.32
N GLY A 50 -1.25 -38.98 -6.46
CA GLY A 50 -0.85 -39.50 -7.76
C GLY A 50 -0.23 -38.47 -8.71
N SER A 51 -0.08 -38.89 -9.97
CA SER A 51 0.46 -38.05 -11.06
C SER A 51 -0.50 -36.91 -11.45
N ALA A 52 -1.81 -37.11 -11.30
CA ALA A 52 -2.82 -36.09 -11.51
C ALA A 52 -2.66 -34.94 -10.52
N ASP A 53 -2.56 -35.24 -9.22
CA ASP A 53 -2.38 -34.24 -8.15
C ASP A 53 -1.06 -33.48 -8.30
N THR A 54 0.01 -34.20 -8.69
CA THR A 54 1.32 -33.59 -8.98
C THR A 54 1.23 -32.59 -10.14
N THR A 55 0.49 -32.95 -11.19
CA THR A 55 0.28 -32.11 -12.37
C THR A 55 -0.56 -30.89 -12.02
N GLU A 56 -1.61 -31.07 -11.20
CA GLU A 56 -2.45 -29.98 -10.73
C GLU A 56 -1.66 -29.01 -9.83
N LEU A 57 -0.83 -29.52 -8.92
CA LEU A 57 0.03 -28.70 -8.07
C LEU A 57 1.04 -27.89 -8.89
N ALA A 58 1.65 -28.52 -9.91
CA ALA A 58 2.56 -27.83 -10.82
C ALA A 58 1.85 -26.72 -11.61
N ALA A 59 0.65 -27.00 -12.13
CA ALA A 59 -0.14 -26.01 -12.86
C ALA A 59 -0.59 -24.84 -11.97
N ALA A 60 -0.99 -25.10 -10.72
CA ALA A 60 -1.36 -24.08 -9.75
C ALA A 60 -0.13 -23.25 -9.32
N TYR A 61 1.03 -23.88 -9.15
CA TYR A 61 2.30 -23.20 -8.88
C TYR A 61 2.67 -22.22 -10.00
N GLU A 62 2.65 -22.65 -11.26
CA GLU A 62 2.98 -21.78 -12.40
C GLU A 62 1.99 -20.60 -12.56
N GLU A 63 0.70 -20.82 -12.27
CA GLU A 63 -0.31 -19.76 -12.25
C GLU A 63 0.00 -18.72 -11.15
N LEU A 64 0.43 -19.16 -9.96
CA LEU A 64 0.86 -18.25 -8.88
C LEU A 64 2.14 -17.50 -9.22
N VAL A 65 3.12 -18.15 -9.86
CA VAL A 65 4.35 -17.48 -10.31
C VAL A 65 4.01 -16.37 -11.31
N THR A 66 3.21 -16.72 -12.32
CA THR A 66 2.77 -15.79 -13.38
C THR A 66 1.98 -14.62 -12.78
N SER A 67 1.01 -14.90 -11.91
CA SER A 67 0.14 -13.88 -11.32
C SER A 67 0.82 -13.07 -10.20
N GLY A 68 1.78 -13.68 -9.49
CA GLY A 68 2.57 -13.05 -8.44
C GLY A 68 3.47 -11.94 -8.98
N GLY A 69 4.09 -12.14 -10.15
CA GLY A 69 4.84 -11.10 -10.86
C GLY A 69 3.98 -9.86 -11.18
N VAL A 70 2.70 -10.06 -11.49
CA VAL A 70 1.75 -8.95 -11.73
C VAL A 70 1.45 -8.17 -10.45
N ARG A 71 1.28 -8.85 -9.30
CA ARG A 71 1.08 -8.19 -8.00
C ARG A 71 2.28 -7.33 -7.61
N GLU A 72 3.49 -7.87 -7.73
CA GLU A 72 4.72 -7.16 -7.34
C GLU A 72 5.03 -5.98 -8.28
N GLY A 73 4.82 -6.16 -9.59
CA GLY A 73 4.88 -5.06 -10.56
C GLY A 73 3.90 -3.94 -10.19
N ARG A 74 2.63 -4.28 -9.90
CA ARG A 74 1.62 -3.30 -9.48
C ARG A 74 1.96 -2.61 -8.15
N ARG A 75 2.51 -3.33 -7.16
CA ARG A 75 2.99 -2.75 -5.90
C ARG A 75 4.11 -1.74 -6.14
N THR A 76 5.09 -2.10 -6.96
CA THR A 76 6.20 -1.24 -7.35
C THR A 76 5.70 0.01 -8.07
N THR A 77 4.82 -0.13 -9.06
CA THR A 77 4.21 0.99 -9.77
C THR A 77 3.40 1.88 -8.82
N LYS A 78 2.61 1.31 -7.90
CA LYS A 78 1.86 2.10 -6.91
C LYS A 78 2.79 2.91 -6.00
N LYS A 79 3.89 2.31 -5.54
CA LYS A 79 4.90 2.99 -4.72
C LYS A 79 5.59 4.11 -5.51
N GLN A 80 5.97 3.86 -6.75
CA GLN A 80 6.56 4.86 -7.64
C GLN A 80 5.59 6.02 -7.93
N ASN A 81 4.32 5.73 -8.21
CA ASN A 81 3.28 6.74 -8.43
C ASN A 81 3.03 7.57 -7.17
N SER A 82 3.03 6.94 -5.99
CA SER A 82 2.92 7.63 -4.71
C SER A 82 4.08 8.60 -4.47
N LEU A 83 5.32 8.16 -4.70
CA LEU A 83 6.50 9.02 -4.60
C LEU A 83 6.46 10.16 -5.64
N GLY A 84 6.08 9.86 -6.88
CA GLY A 84 5.94 10.83 -7.96
C GLY A 84 4.92 11.93 -7.63
N TYR A 85 3.77 11.56 -7.08
CA TYR A 85 2.76 12.51 -6.60
C TYR A 85 3.26 13.40 -5.48
N HIS A 86 3.84 12.84 -4.42
CA HIS A 86 4.32 13.66 -3.30
C HIS A 86 5.40 14.65 -3.74
N ARG A 87 6.26 14.24 -4.70
CA ARG A 87 7.23 15.15 -5.33
C ARG A 87 6.53 16.23 -6.14
N ALA A 88 5.68 15.86 -7.10
CA ALA A 88 4.96 16.82 -7.95
C ALA A 88 4.13 17.82 -7.13
N PHE A 89 3.49 17.36 -6.05
CA PHE A 89 2.71 18.18 -5.15
C PHE A 89 3.58 19.18 -4.38
N ARG A 90 4.72 18.75 -3.84
CA ARG A 90 5.68 19.65 -3.18
C ARG A 90 6.21 20.70 -4.14
N ASP A 91 6.67 20.28 -5.31
CA ASP A 91 7.23 21.18 -6.32
C ASP A 91 6.18 22.21 -6.76
N ALA A 92 4.91 21.79 -6.93
CA ALA A 92 3.78 22.67 -7.22
C ALA A 92 3.52 23.71 -6.11
N LEU A 93 3.64 23.34 -4.83
CA LEU A 93 3.53 24.29 -3.72
C LEU A 93 4.65 25.34 -3.73
N ASP A 94 5.87 24.93 -4.03
CA ASP A 94 7.02 25.85 -4.14
C ASP A 94 6.83 26.84 -5.30
N ILE A 95 6.36 26.35 -6.44
CA ILE A 95 6.00 27.19 -7.60
C ILE A 95 4.88 28.16 -7.27
N ARG A 96 3.84 27.71 -6.57
CA ARG A 96 2.76 28.58 -6.08
C ARG A 96 3.30 29.72 -5.23
N LEU A 97 4.19 29.44 -4.28
CA LEU A 97 4.79 30.46 -3.41
C LEU A 97 5.62 31.47 -4.21
N ARG A 98 6.45 30.99 -5.15
CA ARG A 98 7.24 31.85 -6.06
C ARG A 98 6.35 32.77 -6.89
N ALA A 99 5.32 32.24 -7.55
CA ALA A 99 4.39 33.01 -8.35
C ALA A 99 3.64 34.08 -7.54
N ARG A 100 3.21 33.75 -6.31
CA ARG A 100 2.60 34.72 -5.38
C ARG A 100 3.55 35.86 -5.02
N ALA A 101 4.84 35.57 -4.84
CA ALA A 101 5.84 36.60 -4.58
C ALA A 101 6.02 37.54 -5.78
N VAL A 102 6.01 36.99 -7.01
CA VAL A 102 6.05 37.79 -8.25
C VAL A 102 4.83 38.71 -8.36
N LEU A 103 3.61 38.18 -8.15
CA LEU A 103 2.39 38.98 -8.17
C LEU A 103 2.38 40.06 -7.07
N THR A 104 2.84 39.74 -5.86
CA THR A 104 2.95 40.72 -4.77
C THR A 104 3.91 41.86 -5.12
N SER A 105 5.03 41.53 -5.79
CA SER A 105 5.98 42.53 -6.30
C SER A 105 5.36 43.37 -7.43
N GLY A 106 4.66 42.72 -8.37
CA GLY A 106 3.94 43.38 -9.47
C GLY A 106 2.87 44.36 -8.96
N ARG A 107 2.10 43.95 -7.95
CA ARG A 107 1.12 44.80 -7.25
C ARG A 107 1.77 46.07 -6.69
N ARG A 108 2.91 45.94 -5.99
CA ARG A 108 3.63 47.10 -5.42
C ARG A 108 4.17 48.04 -6.50
N ALA A 109 4.53 47.50 -7.67
CA ALA A 109 4.98 48.30 -8.80
C ALA A 109 3.81 49.05 -9.45
N LEU A 110 2.68 48.36 -9.70
CA LEU A 110 1.44 48.96 -10.22
C LEU A 110 0.92 50.09 -9.31
N ALA A 111 1.01 49.94 -7.99
CA ALA A 111 0.57 50.95 -7.03
C ALA A 111 1.34 52.28 -7.09
N ARG A 112 2.42 52.38 -7.88
CA ARG A 112 3.17 53.62 -8.13
C ARG A 112 2.79 54.30 -9.46
N THR A 113 1.84 53.72 -10.17
CA THR A 113 1.38 54.18 -11.48
C THR A 113 -0.08 54.58 -11.35
N GLU A 114 -0.49 55.65 -12.03
CA GLU A 114 -1.87 56.10 -12.07
C GLU A 114 -2.59 55.52 -13.31
N GLY A 115 -3.90 55.24 -13.18
CA GLY A 115 -4.73 54.79 -14.29
C GLY A 115 -5.85 53.82 -13.87
N ALA A 116 -7.02 53.92 -14.50
CA ALA A 116 -8.17 53.06 -14.20
C ALA A 116 -7.87 51.56 -14.43
N ASP A 117 -7.16 51.24 -15.53
CA ASP A 117 -6.74 49.87 -15.84
C ASP A 117 -5.75 49.32 -14.79
N VAL A 118 -4.89 50.18 -14.26
CA VAL A 118 -3.94 49.85 -13.19
C VAL A 118 -4.68 49.50 -11.90
N GLU A 119 -5.70 50.29 -11.52
CA GLU A 119 -6.54 49.98 -10.36
C GLU A 119 -7.31 48.66 -10.52
N GLN A 120 -7.79 48.36 -11.73
CA GLN A 120 -8.42 47.08 -12.02
C GLN A 120 -7.43 45.92 -11.92
N ALA A 121 -6.21 46.08 -12.43
CA ALA A 121 -5.14 45.08 -12.30
C ALA A 121 -4.77 44.84 -10.83
N ILE A 122 -4.67 45.89 -10.00
CA ILE A 122 -4.41 45.75 -8.56
C ILE A 122 -5.54 44.95 -7.88
N ARG A 123 -6.81 45.27 -8.17
CA ARG A 123 -7.97 44.53 -7.63
C ARG A 123 -7.97 43.06 -8.05
N LEU A 124 -7.59 42.77 -9.29
CA LEU A 124 -7.45 41.39 -9.78
C LEU A 124 -6.37 40.65 -8.98
N ILE A 125 -5.19 41.25 -8.79
CA ILE A 125 -4.10 40.65 -8.00
C ILE A 125 -4.56 40.40 -6.57
N ASP A 126 -5.20 41.38 -5.92
CA ASP A 126 -5.67 41.25 -4.55
C ASP A 126 -6.71 40.12 -4.41
N SER A 127 -7.63 40.01 -5.36
CA SER A 127 -8.63 38.94 -5.43
C SER A 127 -7.99 37.54 -5.54
N VAL A 128 -7.02 37.38 -6.45
CA VAL A 128 -6.30 36.10 -6.66
C VAL A 128 -5.45 35.75 -5.45
N LEU A 129 -4.73 36.72 -4.87
CA LEU A 129 -3.90 36.49 -3.69
C LEU A 129 -4.74 36.11 -2.46
N ALA A 130 -5.92 36.70 -2.30
CA ALA A 130 -6.87 36.41 -1.22
C ALA A 130 -7.48 35.01 -1.36
N ARG A 131 -8.01 34.64 -2.53
CA ARG A 131 -8.56 33.29 -2.79
C ARG A 131 -7.50 32.20 -2.60
N GLY A 132 -6.28 32.47 -3.04
CA GLY A 132 -5.15 31.56 -2.90
C GLY A 132 -4.39 31.67 -1.58
N SER A 133 -4.92 32.31 -0.54
CA SER A 133 -4.18 32.55 0.72
C SER A 133 -3.78 31.26 1.44
N VAL A 134 -4.68 30.28 1.48
CA VAL A 134 -4.45 28.96 2.08
C VAL A 134 -3.93 27.99 1.03
N ALA A 135 -2.91 27.22 1.38
CA ALA A 135 -2.39 26.14 0.55
C ALA A 135 -3.38 24.96 0.54
N PRO A 136 -3.85 24.50 -0.63
CA PRO A 136 -4.70 23.32 -0.69
C PRO A 136 -3.97 22.06 -0.26
N GLN A 137 -4.72 21.10 0.25
CA GLN A 137 -4.21 19.78 0.64
C GLN A 137 -4.37 18.72 -0.46
N ASP A 138 -5.11 19.06 -1.52
CA ASP A 138 -5.46 18.15 -2.62
C ASP A 138 -4.97 18.66 -3.98
N ALA A 139 -4.64 17.74 -4.88
CA ALA A 139 -4.04 18.04 -6.18
C ALA A 139 -4.94 18.88 -7.10
N GLY A 140 -6.25 18.59 -7.15
CA GLY A 140 -7.20 19.33 -7.99
C GLY A 140 -7.28 20.82 -7.63
N PRO A 141 -7.62 21.17 -6.36
CA PRO A 141 -7.60 22.53 -5.87
C PRO A 141 -6.23 23.24 -6.03
N LEU A 142 -5.11 22.52 -5.82
CA LEU A 142 -3.77 23.08 -6.04
C LEU A 142 -3.56 23.45 -7.52
N ALA A 143 -3.88 22.55 -8.45
CA ALA A 143 -3.76 22.82 -9.88
C ALA A 143 -4.61 24.03 -10.32
N ASN A 144 -5.83 24.16 -9.79
CA ASN A 144 -6.69 25.31 -10.06
C ASN A 144 -6.08 26.62 -9.56
N GLN A 145 -5.48 26.63 -8.37
CA GLN A 145 -4.77 27.81 -7.88
C GLN A 145 -3.55 28.16 -8.74
N LEU A 146 -2.82 27.18 -9.27
CA LEU A 146 -1.71 27.44 -10.20
C LEU A 146 -2.22 28.10 -11.50
N ASP A 147 -3.35 27.62 -12.04
CA ASP A 147 -3.97 28.21 -13.23
C ASP A 147 -4.50 29.65 -12.98
N GLU A 148 -5.10 29.92 -11.83
CA GLU A 148 -5.52 31.28 -11.46
C GLU A 148 -4.32 32.25 -11.37
N LEU A 149 -3.22 31.81 -10.75
CA LEU A 149 -1.98 32.60 -10.69
C LEU A 149 -1.40 32.84 -12.08
N ARG A 150 -1.46 31.83 -12.95
CA ARG A 150 -0.97 31.90 -14.33
C ARG A 150 -1.77 32.90 -15.15
N LEU A 151 -3.10 32.86 -15.05
CA LEU A 151 -4.00 33.80 -15.71
C LEU A 151 -3.74 35.24 -15.26
N ALA A 152 -3.57 35.47 -13.95
CA ALA A 152 -3.26 36.80 -13.41
C ALA A 152 -1.90 37.33 -13.88
N LEU A 153 -0.87 36.48 -13.92
CA LEU A 153 0.46 36.88 -14.43
C LEU A 153 0.48 37.13 -15.94
N GLY A 154 -0.43 36.49 -16.69
CA GLY A 154 -0.58 36.65 -18.14
C GLY A 154 -1.54 37.78 -18.56
N ASP A 155 -2.19 38.46 -17.61
CA ASP A 155 -3.06 39.60 -17.89
C ASP A 155 -2.28 40.71 -18.61
N ALA A 156 -2.90 41.34 -19.63
CA ALA A 156 -2.22 42.28 -20.51
C ALA A 156 -1.67 43.52 -19.79
N THR A 157 -2.29 43.92 -18.68
CA THR A 157 -1.86 45.08 -17.86
C THR A 157 -0.80 44.66 -16.84
N ILE A 158 -0.84 43.43 -16.35
CA ILE A 158 0.10 42.91 -15.33
C ILE A 158 1.40 42.41 -15.97
N ALA A 159 1.32 41.70 -17.10
CA ALA A 159 2.45 41.02 -17.74
C ALA A 159 3.65 41.95 -18.03
N PRO A 160 3.48 43.16 -18.59
CA PRO A 160 4.60 44.09 -18.80
C PRO A 160 5.28 44.50 -17.49
N ILE A 161 4.52 44.64 -16.40
CA ILE A 161 5.05 45.02 -15.09
C ILE A 161 5.85 43.88 -14.47
N VAL A 162 5.44 42.62 -14.62
CA VAL A 162 6.16 41.48 -14.05
C VAL A 162 7.26 40.92 -14.96
N ALA A 163 7.40 41.44 -16.19
CA ALA A 163 8.36 40.95 -17.19
C ALA A 163 9.80 40.85 -16.66
N SER A 164 10.31 41.92 -16.03
CA SER A 164 11.65 41.96 -15.43
C SER A 164 11.76 41.35 -14.03
N ARG A 165 10.66 40.82 -13.49
CA ARG A 165 10.54 40.28 -12.13
C ARG A 165 10.32 38.76 -12.11
N GLY A 166 10.60 38.10 -13.23
CA GLY A 166 10.42 36.65 -13.38
C GLY A 166 9.00 36.20 -13.76
N GLY A 167 8.11 37.13 -14.14
CA GLY A 167 6.74 36.81 -14.58
C GLY A 167 6.68 35.77 -15.71
N PRO A 168 7.43 35.92 -16.81
CA PRO A 168 7.41 34.95 -17.91
C PRO A 168 7.83 33.54 -17.48
N SER A 169 8.88 33.41 -16.66
CA SER A 169 9.31 32.12 -16.11
C SER A 169 8.23 31.50 -15.24
N ALA A 170 7.62 32.29 -14.34
CA ALA A 170 6.56 31.82 -13.47
C ALA A 170 5.32 31.32 -14.26
N VAL A 171 4.93 31.99 -15.35
CA VAL A 171 3.82 31.56 -16.20
C VAL A 171 4.08 30.18 -16.80
N THR A 172 5.29 29.94 -17.32
CA THR A 172 5.69 28.65 -17.90
C THR A 172 5.71 27.55 -16.83
N GLU A 173 6.37 27.80 -15.71
CA GLU A 173 6.47 26.81 -14.62
C GLU A 173 5.08 26.48 -14.02
N LEU A 174 4.19 27.47 -13.87
CA LEU A 174 2.82 27.24 -13.37
C LEU A 174 2.04 26.30 -14.29
N ALA A 175 2.12 26.49 -15.62
CA ALA A 175 1.45 25.62 -16.58
C ALA A 175 1.97 24.18 -16.54
N GLU A 176 3.30 24.04 -16.47
CA GLU A 176 3.97 22.75 -16.38
C GLU A 176 3.55 22.00 -15.09
N HIS A 177 3.68 22.65 -13.93
CA HIS A 177 3.39 22.01 -12.65
C HIS A 177 1.90 21.74 -12.42
N ALA A 178 1.00 22.58 -12.96
CA ALA A 178 -0.43 22.28 -12.98
C ALA A 178 -0.74 21.00 -13.79
N THR A 179 -0.03 20.79 -14.90
CA THR A 179 -0.16 19.57 -15.71
C THR A 179 0.41 18.35 -14.99
N LEU A 180 1.61 18.49 -14.38
CA LEU A 180 2.27 17.42 -13.64
C LEU A 180 1.46 16.94 -12.44
N VAL A 181 0.92 17.85 -11.63
CA VAL A 181 0.16 17.46 -10.44
C VAL A 181 -1.15 16.74 -10.81
N ARG A 182 -1.83 17.15 -11.89
CA ARG A 182 -3.01 16.46 -12.43
C ARG A 182 -2.67 15.08 -12.96
N ALA A 183 -1.56 14.95 -13.69
CA ALA A 183 -1.10 13.66 -14.20
C ALA A 183 -0.74 12.70 -13.06
N ALA A 184 -0.06 13.19 -12.02
CA ALA A 184 0.32 12.40 -10.87
C ALA A 184 -0.90 11.96 -10.03
N ASP A 185 -1.89 12.83 -9.85
CA ASP A 185 -3.15 12.51 -9.19
C ASP A 185 -3.90 11.37 -9.90
N LYS A 186 -4.02 11.47 -11.24
CA LYS A 186 -4.60 10.42 -12.08
C LYS A 186 -3.81 9.11 -11.99
N ALA A 187 -2.49 9.16 -11.89
CA ALA A 187 -1.63 7.97 -11.79
C ALA A 187 -1.79 7.24 -10.43
N ILE A 188 -2.01 7.96 -9.33
CA ILE A 188 -2.34 7.36 -8.03
C ILE A 188 -3.74 6.78 -8.02
N ALA A 189 -4.70 7.47 -8.63
CA ALA A 189 -6.08 7.02 -8.76
C ALA A 189 -6.23 5.78 -9.66
N GLY A 190 -5.13 5.20 -10.16
CA GLY A 190 -5.08 4.05 -11.05
C GLY A 190 -5.93 2.86 -10.59
N PRO A 191 -6.15 1.87 -11.49
CA PRO A 191 -7.14 0.83 -11.29
C PRO A 191 -6.99 0.17 -9.92
N ARG A 192 -8.01 0.28 -9.08
CA ARG A 192 -8.11 -0.54 -7.87
C ARG A 192 -8.05 -2.00 -8.33
N GLY A 193 -7.29 -2.84 -7.62
CA GLY A 193 -7.29 -4.27 -7.91
C GLY A 193 -8.73 -4.77 -7.94
N THR A 194 -9.15 -5.39 -9.04
CA THR A 194 -10.51 -5.90 -9.14
C THR A 194 -10.69 -7.02 -8.11
N PRO A 195 -11.81 -7.05 -7.35
CA PRO A 195 -12.08 -8.12 -6.40
C PRO A 195 -11.89 -9.51 -7.01
N GLU A 196 -12.31 -9.68 -8.26
CA GLU A 196 -12.18 -10.92 -9.04
C GLU A 196 -10.73 -11.39 -9.20
N HIS A 197 -9.78 -10.48 -9.46
CA HIS A 197 -8.38 -10.87 -9.62
C HIS A 197 -7.75 -11.26 -8.28
N THR A 198 -8.15 -10.59 -7.20
CA THR A 198 -7.71 -10.95 -5.85
C THR A 198 -8.30 -12.30 -5.43
N GLU A 199 -9.60 -12.51 -5.65
CA GLU A 199 -10.29 -13.78 -5.35
C GLU A 199 -9.76 -14.94 -6.17
N ARG A 200 -9.43 -14.74 -7.45
CA ARG A 200 -8.76 -15.76 -8.27
C ARG A 200 -7.44 -16.18 -7.65
N LEU A 201 -6.63 -15.23 -7.20
CA LEU A 201 -5.34 -15.54 -6.58
C LEU A 201 -5.50 -16.26 -5.24
N ASP A 202 -6.42 -15.79 -4.39
CA ASP A 202 -6.75 -16.46 -3.12
C ASP A 202 -7.26 -17.89 -3.37
N LEU A 203 -8.02 -18.11 -4.45
CA LEU A 203 -8.48 -19.44 -4.84
C LEU A 203 -7.31 -20.36 -5.23
N VAL A 204 -6.38 -19.88 -6.07
CA VAL A 204 -5.21 -20.66 -6.47
C VAL A 204 -4.30 -20.94 -5.26
N ASP A 205 -4.11 -19.96 -4.37
CA ASP A 205 -3.40 -20.16 -3.10
C ASP A 205 -4.06 -21.27 -2.26
N GLY A 206 -5.40 -21.28 -2.18
CA GLY A 206 -6.18 -22.33 -1.53
C GLY A 206 -5.97 -23.73 -2.12
N VAL A 207 -5.99 -23.85 -3.45
CA VAL A 207 -5.75 -25.11 -4.16
C VAL A 207 -4.36 -25.65 -3.85
N VAL A 208 -3.34 -24.79 -3.92
CA VAL A 208 -1.96 -25.19 -3.59
C VAL A 208 -1.88 -25.67 -2.14
N LEU A 209 -2.49 -24.95 -1.19
CA LEU A 209 -2.51 -25.34 0.22
C LEU A 209 -3.16 -26.71 0.45
N GLU A 210 -4.24 -27.01 -0.25
CA GLU A 210 -4.88 -28.32 -0.21
C GLU A 210 -3.96 -29.42 -0.74
N LEU A 211 -3.37 -29.22 -1.91
CA LEU A 211 -2.52 -30.22 -2.56
C LEU A 211 -1.24 -30.51 -1.75
N VAL A 212 -0.59 -29.48 -1.19
CA VAL A 212 0.60 -29.71 -0.36
C VAL A 212 0.27 -30.39 0.96
N ARG A 213 -0.91 -30.16 1.55
CA ARG A 213 -1.39 -30.88 2.74
C ARG A 213 -1.74 -32.34 2.41
N SER A 214 -2.38 -32.58 1.28
CA SER A 214 -2.69 -33.94 0.81
C SER A 214 -1.42 -34.74 0.54
N ALA A 215 -0.42 -34.14 -0.11
CA ALA A 215 0.90 -34.76 -0.31
C ALA A 215 1.58 -35.09 1.03
N ARG A 216 1.46 -34.20 2.02
CA ARG A 216 1.98 -34.41 3.38
C ARG A 216 1.28 -35.57 4.09
N GLU A 217 -0.05 -35.63 4.03
CA GLU A 217 -0.84 -36.72 4.63
C GLU A 217 -0.48 -38.07 4.00
N ALA A 218 -0.40 -38.14 2.66
CA ALA A 218 0.05 -39.33 1.95
C ALA A 218 1.47 -39.75 2.38
N ALA A 219 2.39 -38.80 2.54
CA ALA A 219 3.75 -39.07 2.99
C ALA A 219 3.82 -39.61 4.43
N GLU A 220 2.93 -39.18 5.33
CA GLU A 220 2.85 -39.72 6.70
C GLU A 220 2.38 -41.18 6.71
N VAL A 221 1.41 -41.52 5.88
CA VAL A 221 0.92 -42.91 5.75
C VAL A 221 1.99 -43.78 5.09
N ALA A 222 2.57 -43.32 3.98
CA ALA A 222 3.65 -44.01 3.27
C ALA A 222 4.86 -44.28 4.16
N SER A 223 5.25 -43.29 4.96
CA SER A 223 6.36 -43.42 5.91
C SER A 223 6.18 -44.56 6.90
N LYS A 224 4.96 -44.71 7.46
CA LYS A 224 4.63 -45.79 8.41
C LYS A 224 4.61 -47.15 7.71
N ALA A 225 4.02 -47.22 6.51
CA ALA A 225 3.87 -48.46 5.77
C ALA A 225 5.21 -48.99 5.23
N LEU A 226 6.10 -48.10 4.79
CA LEU A 226 7.39 -48.45 4.17
C LEU A 226 8.56 -48.44 5.15
N GLY A 227 8.36 -47.97 6.39
CA GLY A 227 9.43 -47.82 7.39
C GLY A 227 10.43 -46.70 7.06
N GLU A 228 10.00 -45.67 6.32
CA GLU A 228 10.85 -44.58 5.85
C GLU A 228 10.47 -43.23 6.50
N PRO A 229 11.00 -42.89 7.70
CA PRO A 229 10.68 -41.63 8.38
C PRO A 229 11.11 -40.38 7.61
N ALA A 230 12.07 -40.51 6.69
CA ALA A 230 12.57 -39.40 5.87
C ALA A 230 11.49 -38.78 4.97
N LEU A 231 10.48 -39.55 4.54
CA LEU A 231 9.36 -39.06 3.71
C LEU A 231 8.61 -37.91 4.40
N VAL A 232 8.39 -38.06 5.70
CA VAL A 232 7.75 -37.03 6.53
C VAL A 232 8.60 -35.75 6.50
N THR A 233 9.92 -35.85 6.68
CA THR A 233 10.78 -34.67 6.73
C THR A 233 10.79 -33.91 5.40
N VAL A 234 10.89 -34.59 4.26
CA VAL A 234 10.95 -33.94 2.93
C VAL A 234 9.63 -33.29 2.53
N PHE A 235 8.48 -33.90 2.90
CA PHE A 235 7.14 -33.34 2.67
C PHE A 235 6.66 -32.41 3.79
N SER A 236 7.54 -31.96 4.69
CA SER A 236 7.15 -31.07 5.79
C SER A 236 6.63 -29.71 5.30
N LEU A 237 5.62 -29.20 6.01
CA LEU A 237 4.97 -27.91 5.74
C LEU A 237 5.70 -26.72 6.40
N SER A 238 7.04 -26.78 6.45
CA SER A 238 7.85 -25.82 7.21
C SER A 238 7.80 -24.39 6.69
N GLU A 239 7.51 -24.19 5.40
CA GLU A 239 7.42 -22.84 4.83
C GLU A 239 6.11 -22.15 5.28
N LEU A 240 5.05 -22.93 5.51
CA LEU A 240 3.76 -22.43 6.00
C LEU A 240 3.74 -22.32 7.53
N TYR A 241 4.42 -23.25 8.21
CA TYR A 241 4.46 -23.36 9.65
C TYR A 241 5.92 -23.42 10.11
N PRO A 242 6.61 -22.26 10.16
CA PRO A 242 7.96 -22.21 10.68
C PRO A 242 7.95 -22.70 12.13
N ALA A 243 8.90 -23.58 12.46
CA ALA A 243 9.08 -24.00 13.85
C ALA A 243 9.35 -22.75 14.69
N THR A 244 8.49 -22.48 15.67
CA THR A 244 8.71 -21.38 16.60
C THR A 244 10.09 -21.60 17.23
N PRO A 245 11.02 -20.64 17.13
CA PRO A 245 12.34 -20.81 17.73
C PRO A 245 12.11 -21.07 19.21
N ALA A 246 12.54 -22.25 19.67
CA ALA A 246 12.52 -22.59 21.08
C ALA A 246 13.27 -21.45 21.78
N THR A 247 12.53 -20.62 22.51
CA THR A 247 13.12 -19.56 23.29
C THR A 247 13.97 -20.30 24.32
N ASN A 248 15.28 -20.33 24.12
CA ASN A 248 16.24 -20.90 25.04
C ASN A 248 16.19 -20.08 26.33
N THR A 249 15.17 -20.31 27.16
CA THR A 249 15.18 -19.98 28.59
C THR A 249 16.09 -20.97 29.31
N ASN A 250 17.35 -21.05 28.89
CA ASN A 250 18.44 -21.39 29.79
C ASN A 250 18.86 -20.07 30.46
N LYS A 251 17.99 -19.57 31.34
CA LYS A 251 18.37 -18.54 32.30
C LYS A 251 19.07 -19.28 33.44
N PRO A 252 20.38 -19.08 33.68
CA PRO A 252 21.03 -19.68 34.84
C PRO A 252 20.37 -19.10 36.10
N SER A 253 19.92 -20.00 36.98
CA SER A 253 19.37 -19.71 38.29
C SER A 253 20.45 -19.05 39.17
N GLY A 254 20.57 -17.73 39.09
CA GLY A 254 21.29 -16.93 40.08
C GLY A 254 20.52 -16.88 41.40
N PRO A 255 21.18 -16.95 42.56
CA PRO A 255 20.51 -17.05 43.85
C PRO A 255 19.95 -15.70 44.31
N GLY A 256 18.69 -15.73 44.74
CA GLY A 256 18.14 -14.91 45.83
C GLY A 256 18.31 -13.40 45.76
N VAL A 257 17.32 -12.71 45.19
CA VAL A 257 16.93 -11.37 45.66
C VAL A 257 15.44 -11.36 45.88
N THR A 258 15.05 -11.38 47.15
CA THR A 258 13.67 -11.22 47.62
C THR A 258 13.19 -9.80 47.29
N PRO A 259 12.03 -9.61 46.63
CA PRO A 259 11.50 -8.28 46.39
C PRO A 259 10.91 -7.68 47.69
N PRO A 260 10.99 -6.36 47.89
CA PRO A 260 10.37 -5.70 49.03
C PRO A 260 8.85 -5.71 48.91
N ARG A 261 8.22 -5.96 50.07
CA ARG A 261 6.80 -6.00 50.34
C ARG A 261 6.21 -4.58 50.20
N ASN A 262 5.36 -4.37 49.21
CA ASN A 262 4.53 -3.16 49.10
C ASN A 262 3.23 -3.41 49.86
N ASP A 263 3.12 -2.86 51.07
CA ASP A 263 1.85 -2.71 51.76
C ASP A 263 1.09 -1.48 51.21
N PRO A 264 -0.24 -1.56 50.98
CA PRO A 264 -1.05 -0.42 50.57
C PRO A 264 -1.56 0.37 51.78
N PRO A 265 -1.51 1.72 51.78
CA PRO A 265 -2.27 2.50 52.74
C PRO A 265 -3.72 2.72 52.28
N HIS A 266 -4.64 2.34 53.17
CA HIS A 266 -6.04 2.73 53.17
C HIS A 266 -6.23 4.24 53.38
N GLY A 267 -7.27 4.80 52.74
CA GLY A 267 -7.85 6.12 53.03
C GLY A 267 -8.21 6.86 51.73
N GLY A 268 -9.45 7.12 51.33
CA GLY A 268 -10.69 7.22 52.07
C GLY A 268 -11.08 8.68 52.26
N THR A 269 -11.63 9.33 51.23
CA THR A 269 -12.54 10.49 51.39
C THR A 269 -13.54 10.56 50.21
N PRO A 270 -14.86 10.68 50.48
CA PRO A 270 -15.88 10.93 49.47
C PRO A 270 -16.04 12.43 49.18
N THR A 271 -16.15 12.77 47.90
CA THR A 271 -16.43 14.13 47.41
C THR A 271 -17.94 14.43 47.47
N PRO A 272 -18.38 15.58 48.02
CA PRO A 272 -19.79 15.95 48.05
C PRO A 272 -20.30 16.51 46.72
N THR A 273 -21.52 16.11 46.40
CA THR A 273 -22.38 16.56 45.30
C THR A 273 -22.76 18.05 45.42
N PRO A 274 -22.71 18.85 44.34
CA PRO A 274 -23.32 20.18 44.33
C PRO A 274 -24.83 20.09 44.02
N PRO A 275 -25.69 20.90 44.67
CA PRO A 275 -27.11 20.92 44.39
C PRO A 275 -27.44 21.64 43.09
N ALA A 276 -28.48 21.15 42.43
CA ALA A 276 -29.17 21.80 41.34
C ALA A 276 -29.72 23.17 41.76
N SER A 277 -29.58 24.16 40.89
CA SER A 277 -30.42 25.35 40.90
C SER A 277 -31.05 25.50 39.53
N SER A 278 -32.37 25.40 39.54
CA SER A 278 -33.29 25.77 38.48
C SER A 278 -33.75 27.20 38.71
N CYS A 279 -33.72 28.02 37.66
CA CYS A 279 -34.68 29.05 37.24
C CYS A 279 -34.03 29.95 36.19
#